data_AF-A0A150AD18-F1
#
_entry.id   AF-A0A150AD18-F1
#
_cell.length_a   1.000
_cell.length_b   1.000
_cell.length_c   1.000
_cell.angle_alpha   90.00
_cell.angle_beta   90.00
_cell.angle_gamma   90.00
#
_symmetry.space_group_name_H-M   'P 1'
#
loop_
_entity.id
_entity.type
_entity.pdbx_description
1 polymer ?
#
loop_
_entity_poly.entity_id
_entity_poly.type
_entity_poly.pdbx_seq_one_letter_code
_entity_poly.pdbx_strand_id
1 'polypeptide(L)'
;MRLERFDDYSLSSVDKVLIPWLGEKMNFWYELESGRQDFTKNQKKSLNHFLSIASSSYKKKFNNKLLSFIEMNISNGNLNNKFDSQNLVNWKESEFFVPILNRSSNRFVFLLLELNVMKKESNFNLEIEVIFKNENILLIEEMKGLWMLDEWTDFYLK
;
A
#
# COMPACT_ATOMS: atom_id res chain seq x y z
N MET A 1 -13.20 16.44 -2.58
CA MET A 1 -12.94 15.28 -3.46
C MET A 1 -12.44 15.82 -4.79
N ARG A 2 -11.19 15.53 -5.16
CA ARG A 2 -10.58 15.95 -6.43
C ARG A 2 -10.48 14.70 -7.30
N LEU A 3 -10.98 14.79 -8.54
CA LEU A 3 -10.90 13.72 -9.53
C LEU A 3 -9.70 13.99 -10.42
N GLU A 4 -8.77 13.04 -10.50
CA GLU A 4 -7.67 13.07 -11.46
C GLU A 4 -7.92 11.94 -12.47
N ARG A 5 -7.90 12.30 -13.77
CA ARG A 5 -8.14 11.36 -14.86
C ARG A 5 -6.81 10.89 -15.41
N PHE A 6 -6.57 9.60 -15.35
CA PHE A 6 -5.58 8.89 -16.16
C PHE A 6 -6.37 7.94 -17.07
N ASP A 7 -5.85 7.56 -18.24
CA ASP A 7 -6.64 6.88 -19.28
C ASP A 7 -7.50 5.70 -18.74
N ASP A 8 -8.75 5.62 -19.23
CA ASP A 8 -9.84 4.67 -18.89
C ASP A 8 -10.29 4.50 -17.42
N TYR A 9 -9.61 5.09 -16.44
CA TYR A 9 -9.97 4.99 -15.01
C TYR A 9 -9.87 6.34 -14.28
N SER A 10 -10.85 6.65 -13.43
CA SER A 10 -10.78 7.86 -12.59
C SER A 10 -10.25 7.54 -11.21
N LEU A 11 -9.18 8.21 -10.79
CA LEU A 11 -8.71 8.19 -9.40
C LEU A 11 -9.42 9.29 -8.61
N SER A 12 -9.92 8.91 -7.45
CA SER A 12 -10.55 9.82 -6.51
C SER A 12 -9.76 9.86 -5.21
N SER A 13 -9.44 11.07 -4.75
CA SER A 13 -8.86 11.28 -3.42
C SER A 13 -9.91 11.72 -2.40
N VAL A 14 -9.77 11.18 -1.19
CA VAL A 14 -10.51 11.61 0.01
C VAL A 14 -9.52 12.20 1.02
N ASP A 15 -10.03 13.03 1.94
CA ASP A 15 -9.31 13.43 3.15
C ASP A 15 -8.68 12.23 3.87
N LYS A 16 -7.64 12.51 4.66
CA LYS A 16 -6.87 11.47 5.37
C LYS A 16 -7.78 10.54 6.19
N VAL A 17 -7.62 9.24 5.99
CA VAL A 17 -8.37 8.20 6.72
C VAL A 17 -7.51 7.59 7.82
N LEU A 18 -8.11 7.33 8.98
CA LEU A 18 -7.46 6.62 10.09
C LEU A 18 -7.45 5.12 9.78
N ILE A 19 -6.28 4.49 9.83
CA ILE A 19 -6.13 3.03 9.80
C ILE A 19 -6.07 2.53 11.25
N PRO A 20 -7.15 1.93 11.79
CA PRO A 20 -7.30 1.76 13.24
C PRO A 20 -6.19 0.91 13.89
N TRP A 21 -5.78 -0.16 13.22
CA TRP A 21 -4.78 -1.08 13.73
C TRP A 21 -3.34 -0.57 13.58
N LEU A 22 -3.11 0.42 12.71
CA LEU A 22 -1.86 1.17 12.67
C LEU A 22 -1.86 2.28 13.72
N GLY A 23 -3.02 2.93 13.92
CA GLY A 23 -3.15 4.15 14.72
C GLY A 23 -2.77 5.41 13.94
N GLU A 24 -2.70 5.32 12.61
CA GLU A 24 -2.11 6.32 11.73
C GLU A 24 -3.12 6.83 10.71
N LYS A 25 -2.97 8.09 10.30
CA LYS A 25 -3.79 8.70 9.25
C LYS A 25 -3.02 8.77 7.94
N MET A 26 -3.63 8.31 6.85
CA MET A 26 -3.00 8.23 5.54
C MET A 26 -3.86 8.91 4.47
N ASN A 27 -3.21 9.41 3.41
CA ASN A 27 -3.94 9.85 2.21
C ASN A 27 -4.68 8.66 1.61
N PHE A 28 -5.93 8.86 1.21
CA PHE A 28 -6.76 7.78 0.68
C PHE A 28 -7.11 8.00 -0.78
N TRP A 29 -6.82 6.99 -1.58
CA TRP A 29 -7.09 6.93 -2.99
C TRP A 29 -7.94 5.70 -3.31
N TYR A 30 -8.82 5.85 -4.29
CA TYR A 30 -9.56 4.71 -4.82
C TYR A 30 -9.80 4.90 -6.31
N GLU A 31 -9.81 3.77 -6.99
CA GLU A 31 -10.01 3.69 -8.43
C GLU A 31 -11.49 3.46 -8.74
N LEU A 32 -12.00 4.18 -9.73
CA LEU A 32 -13.38 4.07 -10.19
C LEU A 32 -13.41 3.78 -11.69
N GLU A 33 -14.32 2.89 -12.08
CA GLU A 33 -14.61 2.60 -13.48
C GLU A 33 -15.17 3.86 -14.14
N SER A 34 -14.70 4.18 -15.35
CA SER A 34 -15.15 5.35 -16.10
C SER A 34 -16.69 5.44 -16.11
N GLY A 35 -17.22 6.57 -15.61
CA GLY A 35 -18.65 6.83 -15.51
C GLY A 35 -19.35 6.34 -14.23
N ARG A 36 -18.66 5.61 -13.33
CA ARG A 36 -19.17 5.28 -11.98
C ARG A 36 -18.50 6.16 -10.93
N GLN A 37 -19.29 6.68 -9.99
CA GLN A 37 -18.78 7.54 -8.90
C GLN A 37 -18.70 6.81 -7.54
N ASP A 38 -19.17 5.57 -7.49
CA ASP A 38 -19.27 4.79 -6.25
C ASP A 38 -18.38 3.54 -6.26
N PHE A 39 -17.94 3.16 -5.07
CA PHE A 39 -17.22 1.90 -4.83
C PHE A 39 -18.03 0.69 -5.32
N THR A 40 -17.34 -0.22 -6.03
CA THR A 40 -17.88 -1.54 -6.35
C THR A 40 -18.10 -2.38 -5.08
N LYS A 41 -18.94 -3.42 -5.17
CA LYS A 41 -19.19 -4.36 -4.05
C LYS A 41 -17.89 -4.98 -3.51
N ASN A 42 -16.95 -5.33 -4.40
CA ASN A 42 -15.69 -5.97 -4.00
C ASN A 42 -14.70 -4.99 -3.36
N GLN A 43 -14.68 -3.74 -3.81
CA GLN A 43 -13.91 -2.68 -3.14
C GLN A 43 -14.41 -2.42 -1.73
N LYS A 44 -15.73 -2.26 -1.55
CA LYS A 44 -16.33 -2.09 -0.21
C LYS A 44 -15.97 -3.26 0.71
N LYS A 45 -16.05 -4.49 0.21
CA LYS A 45 -15.67 -5.69 0.97
C LYS A 45 -14.19 -5.70 1.36
N SER A 46 -13.29 -5.36 0.45
CA SER A 46 -11.85 -5.36 0.71
C SER A 46 -11.45 -4.28 1.70
N LEU A 47 -11.98 -3.06 1.53
CA LEU A 47 -11.78 -1.96 2.46
C LEU A 47 -12.29 -2.31 3.87
N ASN A 48 -13.53 -2.79 3.98
CA ASN A 48 -14.11 -3.15 5.27
C ASN A 48 -13.33 -4.28 5.94
N HIS A 49 -12.89 -5.28 5.17
CA HIS A 49 -12.07 -6.36 5.70
C HIS A 49 -10.74 -5.82 6.22
N PHE A 50 -10.01 -5.02 5.44
CA PHE A 50 -8.75 -4.40 5.86
C PHE A 50 -8.89 -3.58 7.15
N LEU A 51 -9.91 -2.72 7.26
CA LEU A 51 -10.16 -1.90 8.43
C LEU A 51 -10.56 -2.74 9.66
N SER A 52 -11.19 -3.90 9.45
CA SER A 52 -11.64 -4.80 10.53
C SER A 52 -10.52 -5.66 11.15
N ILE A 53 -9.33 -5.71 10.55
CA ILE A 53 -8.17 -6.47 11.05
C ILE A 53 -7.56 -5.72 12.26
N ALA A 54 -8.26 -5.71 13.39
CA ALA A 54 -7.92 -4.88 14.55
C ALA A 54 -7.31 -5.68 15.71
N SER A 55 -6.20 -6.41 15.46
CA SER A 55 -5.47 -7.11 16.53
C SER A 55 -4.02 -6.63 16.68
N SER A 56 -3.51 -6.69 17.91
CA SER A 56 -2.10 -6.42 18.23
C SER A 56 -1.15 -7.40 17.50
N SER A 57 -1.60 -8.63 17.26
CA SER A 57 -0.82 -9.63 16.52
C SER A 57 -0.60 -9.23 15.05
N TYR A 58 -1.57 -8.58 14.41
CA TYR A 58 -1.42 -8.10 13.03
C TYR A 58 -0.45 -6.93 12.92
N LYS A 59 -0.57 -5.93 13.81
CA LYS A 59 0.39 -4.82 13.86
C LYS A 59 1.82 -5.35 14.03
N LYS A 60 2.02 -6.32 14.94
CA LYS A 60 3.31 -6.98 15.13
C LYS A 60 3.79 -7.74 13.88
N LYS A 61 2.90 -8.49 13.22
CA LYS A 61 3.21 -9.22 11.96
C LYS A 61 3.66 -8.26 10.85
N PHE A 62 2.97 -7.13 10.70
CA PHE A 62 3.31 -6.08 9.74
C PHE A 62 4.70 -5.50 10.03
N ASN A 63 4.94 -5.04 11.26
CA ASN A 63 6.23 -4.47 11.65
C ASN A 63 7.40 -5.45 11.46
N ASN A 64 7.22 -6.72 11.85
CA ASN A 64 8.24 -7.74 11.67
C ASN A 64 8.57 -7.96 10.19
N LYS A 65 7.57 -8.02 9.31
CA LYS A 65 7.80 -8.15 7.86
C LYS A 65 8.56 -6.96 7.29
N LEU A 66 8.21 -5.75 7.73
CA LEU A 66 8.88 -4.52 7.29
C LEU A 66 10.35 -4.51 7.71
N LEU A 67 10.64 -4.86 8.97
CA LEU A 67 12.01 -4.97 9.47
C LEU A 67 12.83 -6.01 8.70
N SER A 68 12.30 -7.23 8.52
CA SER A 68 12.99 -8.28 7.75
C SER A 68 13.25 -7.87 6.31
N PHE A 69 12.34 -7.13 5.67
CA PHE A 69 12.53 -6.61 4.32
C PHE A 69 13.70 -5.62 4.25
N ILE A 70 13.81 -4.72 5.23
CA ILE A 70 14.89 -3.73 5.29
C ILE A 70 16.22 -4.41 5.59
N GLU A 71 16.26 -5.31 6.56
CA GLU A 71 17.46 -6.09 6.91
C GLU A 71 18.00 -6.85 5.69
N MET A 72 17.13 -7.52 4.93
CA MET A 72 17.49 -8.20 3.69
C MET A 72 18.10 -7.22 2.66
N ASN A 73 17.50 -6.05 2.48
CA ASN A 73 18.00 -5.04 1.55
C ASN A 73 19.33 -4.40 2.01
N ILE A 74 19.56 -4.26 3.31
CA ILE A 74 20.85 -3.86 3.87
C ILE A 74 21.90 -4.96 3.59
N SER A 75 21.57 -6.23 3.84
CA SER A 75 22.47 -7.36 3.56
C SER A 75 22.84 -7.46 2.08
N ASN A 76 21.90 -7.12 1.18
CA ASN A 76 22.14 -7.08 -0.26
C ASN A 76 22.91 -5.84 -0.73
N GLY A 77 23.21 -4.89 0.18
CA GLY A 77 23.94 -3.67 -0.14
C GLY A 77 23.11 -2.55 -0.78
N ASN A 78 21.78 -2.70 -0.84
CA ASN A 78 20.86 -1.74 -1.47
C ASN A 78 20.59 -0.51 -0.59
N LEU A 79 20.64 -0.68 0.73
CA LEU A 79 20.29 0.35 1.71
C LEU A 79 21.47 0.70 2.61
N ASN A 80 21.42 1.90 3.17
CA ASN A 80 22.32 2.31 4.24
C ASN A 80 22.01 1.55 5.54
N ASN A 81 23.05 1.26 6.33
CA ASN A 81 22.93 0.48 7.57
C ASN A 81 22.42 1.26 8.79
N LYS A 82 21.94 2.50 8.60
CA LYS A 82 21.43 3.37 9.66
C LYS A 82 19.96 3.65 9.42
N PHE A 83 19.11 3.15 10.30
CA PHE A 83 17.70 3.47 10.35
C PHE A 83 17.20 3.47 11.80
N ASP A 84 16.16 4.26 12.08
CA ASP A 84 15.44 4.25 13.35
C ASP A 84 14.24 3.29 13.22
N SER A 85 14.29 2.17 13.94
CA SER A 85 13.21 1.18 13.92
C SER A 85 11.92 1.66 14.59
N GLN A 86 11.97 2.74 15.38
CA GLN A 86 10.79 3.33 16.02
C GLN A 86 10.02 4.26 15.07
N ASN A 87 10.71 4.91 14.13
CA ASN A 87 10.14 5.88 13.19
C ASN A 87 10.42 5.48 11.74
N LEU A 88 10.12 4.23 11.41
CA LEU A 88 10.51 3.62 10.15
C LEU A 88 9.75 4.14 8.94
N VAL A 89 8.47 4.50 9.13
CA VAL A 89 7.56 4.89 8.05
C VAL A 89 7.27 6.39 8.16
N ASN A 90 7.37 7.09 7.03
CA ASN A 90 6.89 8.46 6.88
C ASN A 90 5.40 8.45 6.54
N TRP A 91 4.54 8.35 7.56
CA TRP A 91 3.08 8.29 7.38
C TRP A 91 2.46 9.54 6.74
N LYS A 92 3.18 10.67 6.70
CA LYS A 92 2.67 11.91 6.10
C LYS A 92 2.62 11.84 4.59
N GLU A 93 3.62 11.20 3.99
CA GLU A 93 3.78 11.00 2.55
C GLU A 93 3.22 9.65 2.09
N SER A 94 2.94 8.75 3.03
CA SER A 94 2.39 7.43 2.72
C SER A 94 0.91 7.50 2.31
N GLU A 95 0.53 6.59 1.43
CA GLU A 95 -0.78 6.53 0.79
C GLU A 95 -1.45 5.17 0.98
N PHE A 96 -2.78 5.19 1.02
CA PHE A 96 -3.63 4.01 1.06
C PHE A 96 -4.51 3.98 -0.18
N PHE A 97 -4.57 2.83 -0.84
CA PHE A 97 -5.22 2.70 -2.13
C PHE A 97 -6.16 1.48 -2.20
N VAL A 98 -7.35 1.69 -2.78
CA VAL A 98 -8.33 0.63 -3.05
C VAL A 98 -8.61 0.53 -4.56
N PRO A 99 -8.13 -0.54 -5.23
CA PRO A 99 -8.24 -0.71 -6.69
C PRO A 99 -9.62 -1.18 -7.15
N ILE A 100 -9.92 -1.12 -8.45
CA ILE A 100 -11.09 -1.81 -9.01
C ILE A 100 -10.86 -3.33 -8.98
N LEU A 101 -11.82 -4.06 -8.41
CA LEU A 101 -11.74 -5.52 -8.19
C LEU A 101 -12.87 -6.28 -8.90
N ASN A 102 -13.21 -5.89 -10.13
CA ASN A 102 -14.42 -6.37 -10.81
C ASN A 102 -14.48 -7.89 -11.00
N ARG A 103 -13.34 -8.55 -11.14
CA ARG A 103 -13.25 -9.98 -11.47
C ARG A 103 -12.52 -10.84 -10.42
N SER A 104 -12.03 -10.22 -9.35
CA SER A 104 -11.28 -10.93 -8.31
C SER A 104 -12.20 -11.49 -7.22
N SER A 105 -11.94 -12.72 -6.78
CA SER A 105 -12.52 -13.28 -5.54
C SER A 105 -11.74 -12.86 -4.29
N ASN A 106 -10.53 -12.36 -4.46
CA ASN A 106 -9.61 -11.99 -3.40
C ASN A 106 -9.95 -10.60 -2.84
N ARG A 107 -9.64 -10.41 -1.56
CA ARG A 107 -9.76 -9.12 -0.85
C ARG A 107 -8.41 -8.43 -0.86
N PHE A 108 -8.39 -7.22 -1.41
CA PHE A 108 -7.15 -6.52 -1.71
C PHE A 108 -7.20 -5.02 -1.44
N VAL A 109 -6.14 -4.52 -0.82
CA VAL A 109 -5.82 -3.10 -0.73
C VAL A 109 -4.30 -2.91 -0.74
N PHE A 110 -3.86 -1.69 -1.02
CA PHE A 110 -2.44 -1.33 -1.06
C PHE A 110 -2.12 -0.20 -0.10
N LEU A 111 -0.89 -0.22 0.43
CA LEU A 111 -0.26 0.96 0.98
C LEU A 111 0.98 1.27 0.14
N LEU A 112 1.14 2.52 -0.28
CA LEU A 112 2.40 3.05 -0.76
C LEU A 112 3.07 3.71 0.43
N LEU A 113 4.19 3.15 0.89
CA LEU A 113 4.88 3.63 2.08
C LEU A 113 6.24 4.20 1.71
N GLU A 114 6.48 5.44 2.12
CA GLU A 114 7.81 6.00 2.16
C GLU A 114 8.47 5.62 3.49
N LEU A 115 9.64 5.01 3.43
CA LEU A 115 10.41 4.62 4.60
C LEU A 115 11.52 5.64 4.88
N ASN A 116 11.74 5.97 6.15
CA ASN A 116 12.85 6.82 6.61
C ASN A 116 14.20 6.07 6.55
N VAL A 117 14.48 5.42 5.42
CA VAL A 117 15.69 4.68 5.13
C VAL A 117 16.16 5.07 3.73
N MET A 118 17.37 5.62 3.65
CA MET A 118 17.93 6.05 2.37
C MET A 118 18.52 4.89 1.58
N LYS A 119 18.25 4.88 0.27
CA LYS A 119 18.95 3.99 -0.67
C LYS A 119 20.41 4.42 -0.80
N LYS A 120 21.32 3.45 -0.94
CA LYS A 120 22.78 3.73 -0.88
C LYS A 120 23.28 4.61 -2.03
N GLU A 121 22.66 4.49 -3.19
CA GLU A 121 23.06 5.20 -4.42
C GLU A 121 22.11 6.36 -4.78
N SER A 122 21.24 6.78 -3.85
CA SER A 122 20.28 7.85 -4.11
C SER A 122 20.06 8.72 -2.88
N ASN A 123 19.65 9.97 -3.10
CA ASN A 123 19.22 10.87 -2.02
C ASN A 123 17.74 10.69 -1.66
N PHE A 124 17.11 9.64 -2.17
CA PHE A 124 15.70 9.35 -1.94
C PHE A 124 15.53 8.29 -0.86
N ASN A 125 14.44 8.46 -0.12
CA ASN A 125 13.92 7.47 0.79
C ASN A 125 13.49 6.23 0.01
N LEU A 126 13.57 5.07 0.66
CA LEU A 126 13.06 3.84 0.10
C LEU A 126 11.53 3.87 0.12
N GLU A 127 10.93 3.80 -1.05
CA GLU A 127 9.50 3.60 -1.18
C GLU A 127 9.18 2.14 -1.44
N ILE A 128 8.08 1.67 -0.83
CA ILE A 128 7.63 0.29 -0.95
C ILE A 128 6.12 0.22 -1.20
N GLU A 129 5.73 -0.79 -1.97
CA GLU A 129 4.36 -1.24 -2.08
C GLU A 129 4.08 -2.34 -1.04
N VAL A 130 3.10 -2.08 -0.18
CA VAL A 130 2.56 -3.08 0.74
C VAL A 130 1.23 -3.58 0.22
N ILE A 131 1.19 -4.85 -0.12
CA ILE A 131 -0.02 -5.51 -0.64
C ILE A 131 -0.67 -6.31 0.48
N PHE A 132 -1.91 -5.98 0.79
CA PHE A 132 -2.75 -6.77 1.67
C PHE A 132 -3.67 -7.64 0.83
N LYS A 133 -3.32 -8.93 0.69
CA LYS A 133 -4.09 -9.93 -0.06
C LYS A 133 -4.62 -10.98 0.90
N ASN A 134 -5.93 -11.07 1.09
CA ASN A 134 -6.56 -12.13 1.89
C ASN A 134 -5.79 -12.39 3.21
N GLU A 135 -5.59 -11.38 4.04
CA GLU A 135 -4.89 -11.50 5.35
C GLU A 135 -3.37 -11.73 5.29
N ASN A 136 -2.81 -11.79 4.09
CA ASN A 136 -1.37 -11.85 3.85
C ASN A 136 -0.83 -10.47 3.49
N ILE A 137 0.43 -10.27 3.88
CA ILE A 137 1.18 -9.04 3.65
C ILE A 137 2.33 -9.39 2.72
N LEU A 138 2.38 -8.75 1.57
CA LEU A 138 3.49 -8.80 0.63
C LEU A 138 4.13 -7.41 0.59
N LEU A 139 5.46 -7.38 0.46
CA LEU A 139 6.25 -6.16 0.40
C LEU A 139 7.08 -6.21 -0.87
N ILE A 140 7.01 -5.15 -1.67
CA ILE A 140 7.74 -5.00 -2.92
C ILE A 140 8.35 -3.60 -2.92
N GLU A 141 9.57 -3.45 -3.43
CA GLU A 141 10.16 -2.12 -3.66
C GLU A 141 9.36 -1.40 -4.76
N GLU A 142 9.12 -0.10 -4.59
CA GLU A 142 8.47 0.70 -5.63
C GLU A 142 9.23 0.58 -6.96
N MET A 143 8.51 0.65 -8.09
CA MET A 143 9.02 0.44 -9.46
C MET A 143 9.42 -1.01 -9.79
N LYS A 144 9.35 -1.94 -8.84
CA LYS A 144 9.38 -3.40 -9.09
C LYS A 144 8.03 -4.07 -8.83
N GLY A 145 7.07 -3.29 -8.37
CA GLY A 145 5.74 -3.72 -7.99
C GLY A 145 4.70 -3.41 -9.04
N LEU A 146 3.45 -3.43 -8.59
CA LEU A 146 2.29 -3.46 -9.45
C LEU A 146 2.13 -2.17 -10.25
N TRP A 147 2.63 -1.01 -9.79
CA TRP A 147 2.50 0.29 -10.47
C TRP A 147 2.92 0.33 -11.95
N MET A 148 3.64 -0.69 -12.44
CA MET A 148 3.86 -0.88 -13.88
C MET A 148 2.59 -1.44 -14.56
N LEU A 149 1.86 -0.53 -15.20
CA LEU A 149 0.48 -0.54 -15.73
C LEU A 149 -0.16 -1.78 -16.41
N ASP A 150 0.53 -2.90 -16.62
CA ASP A 150 -0.11 -4.14 -17.12
C ASP A 150 -0.27 -5.23 -16.04
N GLU A 151 0.52 -5.17 -14.96
CA GLU A 151 0.51 -6.20 -13.92
C GLU A 151 -0.71 -6.12 -12.99
N TRP A 152 -1.37 -4.96 -12.93
CA TRP A 152 -2.55 -4.71 -12.11
C TRP A 152 -3.66 -5.72 -12.39
N THR A 153 -4.09 -5.82 -13.64
CA THR A 153 -5.24 -6.63 -14.05
C THR A 153 -4.99 -8.11 -13.76
N ASP A 154 -3.81 -8.60 -14.14
CA ASP A 154 -3.40 -9.98 -13.92
C ASP A 154 -3.29 -10.34 -12.44
N PHE A 155 -2.78 -9.42 -11.63
CA PHE A 155 -2.64 -9.62 -10.19
C PHE A 155 -4.00 -9.73 -9.49
N TYR A 156 -5.01 -8.98 -9.94
CA TYR A 156 -6.37 -9.11 -9.40
C TYR A 156 -7.03 -10.43 -9.80
N LEU A 157 -6.76 -10.95 -10.99
CA LEU A 157 -7.41 -12.16 -11.50
C LEU A 157 -6.87 -13.46 -10.90
N LYS A 158 -5.62 -13.45 -10.41
CA LYS A 158 -4.93 -14.59 -9.76
C LYS A 158 -5.20 -14.63 -8.25
#